data_AF-A0AAX4HUI3-F1
#
_entry.id   AF-A0AAX4HUI3-F1
#
_cell.length_a   1.000
_cell.length_b   1.000
_cell.length_c   1.000
_cell.angle_alpha   90.00
_cell.angle_beta   90.00
_cell.angle_gamma   90.00
#
_symmetry.space_group_name_H-M   'P 1'
#
loop_
_entity.id
_entity.type
_entity.pdbx_description
1 polymer ?
#
loop_
_entity_poly.entity_id
_entity_poly.type
_entity_poly.pdbx_seq_one_letter_code
_entity_poly.pdbx_strand_id
1 'polypeptide(L)'
;MKQILGGALLQLIMGALLKAFAPVSWGLEGLLGWSSYTVIGLFLMVGLQIHLKKFAKDLGLCAVLVLVTTLVPMVFFYYMGLGFGLDHLGSLTVAVVLTTTGTGVTIQTLLNLGMLHSRAGQFLTLVSALDDIPATMFMTYLLFQNKTEVVTTSGSGIELYLIAGAVVSFVFIHLVKNRWGLSLLFLIFSICVAKFLEGHHVSAVMGGLFAGFFLSFILGDKVDITEEPLDKMLKPLLPFYMIFIGMKLSPEILTSSRALIMSVSLVVVAVISKYVCTYYLMKKREDLSPKVISWGMVPRGIPGFAFASASVAGGLISQETFTILVLVVSVSTWIGLLGLEVTLRDKVLRHTT
;
A
#
# COMPACT_ATOMS: atom_id res chain seq x y z
N MET A 1 2.94 -9.86 17.65
CA MET A 1 3.03 -8.41 17.38
C MET A 1 4.45 -7.85 17.50
N LYS A 2 5.21 -8.10 18.60
CA LYS A 2 6.65 -7.80 18.68
C LYS A 2 7.44 -8.33 17.46
N GLN A 3 7.07 -9.48 16.91
CA GLN A 3 7.71 -10.05 15.71
C GLN A 3 7.38 -9.34 14.39
N ILE A 4 6.17 -8.80 14.19
CA ILE A 4 5.77 -8.24 12.88
C ILE A 4 6.21 -6.77 12.77
N LEU A 5 5.92 -5.97 13.80
CA LEU A 5 6.31 -4.57 13.88
C LEU A 5 7.79 -4.39 14.23
N GLY A 6 8.27 -5.17 15.20
CA GLY A 6 9.70 -5.23 15.46
C GLY A 6 10.46 -5.76 14.25
N GLY A 7 9.89 -6.71 13.50
CA GLY A 7 10.47 -7.22 12.26
C GLY A 7 10.66 -6.14 11.20
N ALA A 8 9.60 -5.43 10.81
CA ALA A 8 9.67 -4.41 9.76
C ALA A 8 10.59 -3.23 10.14
N LEU A 9 10.50 -2.74 11.38
CA LEU A 9 11.34 -1.65 11.85
C LEU A 9 12.81 -2.08 11.98
N LEU A 10 13.07 -3.28 12.49
CA LEU A 10 14.41 -3.87 12.56
C LEU A 10 14.99 -4.08 11.16
N GLN A 11 14.19 -4.52 10.19
CA GLN A 11 14.61 -4.68 8.81
C GLN A 11 14.99 -3.33 8.18
N LEU A 12 14.20 -2.27 8.40
CA LEU A 12 14.54 -0.92 7.96
C LEU A 12 15.85 -0.42 8.58
N ILE A 13 16.00 -0.59 9.90
CA ILE A 13 17.23 -0.22 10.63
C ILE A 13 18.42 -1.03 10.10
N MET A 14 18.25 -2.34 9.92
CA MET A 14 19.29 -3.21 9.38
C MET A 14 19.70 -2.78 7.98
N GLY A 15 18.75 -2.40 7.12
CA GLY A 15 19.04 -1.80 5.82
C GLY A 15 19.84 -0.50 5.92
N ALA A 16 19.43 0.42 6.80
CA ALA A 16 20.15 1.68 7.00
C ALA A 16 21.58 1.45 7.52
N LEU A 17 21.78 0.46 8.41
CA LEU A 17 23.10 0.05 8.89
C LEU A 17 23.92 -0.61 7.79
N LEU A 18 23.32 -1.51 6.99
CA LEU A 18 23.99 -2.19 5.88
C LEU A 18 24.51 -1.18 4.85
N LYS A 19 23.79 -0.08 4.60
CA LYS A 19 24.26 1.00 3.72
C LYS A 19 25.63 1.56 4.15
N ALA A 20 25.92 1.59 5.44
CA ALA A 20 27.20 2.07 5.97
C ALA A 20 28.37 1.11 5.69
N PHE A 21 28.09 -0.19 5.51
CA PHE A 21 29.10 -1.23 5.28
C PHE A 21 29.19 -1.69 3.82
N ALA A 22 28.09 -1.62 3.07
CA ALA A 22 27.98 -2.03 1.68
C ALA A 22 27.20 -0.96 0.89
N PRO A 23 27.89 0.03 0.31
CA PRO A 23 27.27 1.02 -0.56
C PRO A 23 26.52 0.33 -1.70
N VAL A 24 25.37 0.88 -2.09
CA VAL A 24 24.52 0.35 -3.19
C VAL A 24 25.29 0.20 -4.51
N SER A 25 26.39 0.95 -4.68
CA SER A 25 27.31 0.89 -5.82
C SER A 25 28.08 -0.43 -5.99
N TRP A 26 28.05 -1.34 -5.01
CA TRP A 26 28.72 -2.66 -5.09
C TRP A 26 27.94 -3.73 -5.88
N GLY A 27 27.17 -3.33 -6.90
CA GLY A 27 26.43 -4.27 -7.76
C GLY A 27 25.10 -4.78 -7.16
N LEU A 28 24.55 -4.08 -6.15
CA LEU A 28 23.21 -4.34 -5.62
C LEU A 28 22.09 -3.92 -6.59
N GLU A 29 22.43 -3.44 -7.79
CA GLU A 29 21.52 -3.20 -8.91
C GLU A 29 20.74 -4.44 -9.34
N GLY A 30 21.35 -5.63 -9.21
CA GLY A 30 20.62 -6.89 -9.35
C GLY A 30 19.49 -6.99 -8.32
N LEU A 31 19.78 -6.78 -7.04
CA LEU A 31 18.79 -6.81 -5.95
C LEU A 31 17.72 -5.71 -6.08
N LEU A 32 18.07 -4.54 -6.65
CA LEU A 32 17.13 -3.47 -7.04
C LEU A 32 16.07 -3.98 -8.02
N GLY A 33 16.48 -4.75 -9.04
CA GLY A 33 15.55 -5.39 -9.98
C GLY A 33 14.60 -6.37 -9.28
N TRP A 34 15.11 -7.19 -8.37
CA TRP A 34 14.31 -8.17 -7.61
C TRP A 34 13.31 -7.50 -6.65
N SER A 35 13.68 -6.37 -6.05
CA SER A 35 12.78 -5.58 -5.20
C SER A 35 11.57 -5.07 -5.98
N SER A 36 11.76 -4.68 -7.26
CA SER A 36 10.69 -4.17 -8.12
C SER A 36 9.67 -5.27 -8.43
N TYR A 37 10.13 -6.49 -8.76
CA TYR A 37 9.24 -7.64 -8.97
C TYR A 37 8.53 -8.08 -7.68
N THR A 38 9.19 -7.96 -6.53
CA THR A 38 8.58 -8.24 -5.23
C THR A 38 7.40 -7.29 -4.97
N VAL A 39 7.57 -5.99 -5.21
CA VAL A 39 6.49 -5.00 -5.06
C VAL A 39 5.33 -5.28 -6.02
N ILE A 40 5.64 -5.59 -7.29
CA ILE A 40 4.63 -5.98 -8.29
C ILE A 40 3.83 -7.21 -7.82
N GLY A 41 4.50 -8.22 -7.27
CA GLY A 41 3.87 -9.40 -6.70
C GLY A 41 3.00 -9.10 -5.48
N LEU A 42 3.46 -8.22 -4.58
CA LEU A 42 2.68 -7.80 -3.41
C LEU A 42 1.40 -7.05 -3.81
N PHE A 43 1.48 -6.15 -4.79
CA PHE A 43 0.29 -5.44 -5.29
C PHE A 43 -0.63 -6.33 -6.13
N LEU A 44 -0.10 -7.35 -6.79
CA LEU A 44 -0.92 -8.43 -7.37
C LEU A 44 -1.75 -9.13 -6.29
N MET A 45 -1.16 -9.47 -5.13
CA MET A 45 -1.93 -10.05 -4.03
C MET A 45 -3.04 -9.11 -3.56
N VAL A 46 -2.74 -7.82 -3.41
CA VAL A 46 -3.76 -6.81 -3.04
C VAL A 46 -4.89 -6.76 -4.07
N GLY A 47 -4.56 -6.76 -5.36
CA GLY A 47 -5.56 -6.78 -6.43
C GLY A 47 -6.41 -8.05 -6.45
N LEU A 48 -5.82 -9.22 -6.17
CA LEU A 48 -6.52 -10.50 -6.11
C LEU A 48 -7.58 -10.54 -5.00
N GLN A 49 -7.35 -9.81 -3.90
CA GLN A 49 -8.24 -9.75 -2.74
C GLN A 49 -9.53 -8.95 -2.96
N ILE A 50 -9.69 -8.28 -4.12
CA ILE A 50 -10.83 -7.42 -4.42
C ILE A 50 -12.07 -8.26 -4.81
N HIS A 51 -12.80 -8.78 -3.82
CA HIS A 51 -14.06 -9.52 -4.02
C HIS A 51 -15.31 -8.66 -3.77
N LEU A 52 -15.69 -7.83 -4.76
CA LEU A 52 -16.80 -6.86 -4.63
C LEU A 52 -18.19 -7.49 -4.38
N LYS A 53 -18.41 -8.74 -4.80
CA LYS A 53 -19.75 -9.38 -4.75
C LYS A 53 -20.22 -9.76 -3.34
N LYS A 54 -19.31 -10.00 -2.39
CA LYS A 54 -19.67 -10.48 -1.04
C LYS A 54 -20.23 -9.39 -0.11
N PHE A 55 -20.23 -8.13 -0.53
CA PHE A 55 -20.40 -7.00 0.39
C PHE A 55 -21.30 -5.86 -0.11
N ALA A 56 -22.19 -6.14 -1.07
CA ALA A 56 -23.04 -5.14 -1.72
C ALA A 56 -23.87 -4.26 -0.75
N LYS A 57 -24.21 -4.76 0.45
CA LYS A 57 -25.02 -4.01 1.44
C LYS A 57 -24.28 -2.86 2.11
N ASP A 58 -23.00 -3.01 2.43
CA ASP A 58 -22.20 -1.97 3.11
C ASP A 58 -21.33 -1.15 2.12
N LEU A 59 -21.37 -1.49 0.82
CA LEU A 59 -20.54 -0.89 -0.22
C LEU A 59 -20.66 0.64 -0.29
N GLY A 60 -21.86 1.18 -0.17
CA GLY A 60 -22.10 2.63 -0.19
C GLY A 60 -21.43 3.34 0.99
N LEU A 61 -21.51 2.76 2.19
CA LEU A 61 -20.84 3.31 3.37
C LEU A 61 -19.32 3.22 3.25
N CYS A 62 -18.79 2.10 2.75
CA CYS A 62 -17.37 1.93 2.50
C CYS A 62 -16.84 2.93 1.47
N ALA A 63 -17.56 3.15 0.37
CA ALA A 63 -17.18 4.11 -0.66
C ALA A 63 -17.10 5.54 -0.10
N VAL A 64 -18.11 5.97 0.67
CA VAL A 64 -18.09 7.28 1.35
C VAL A 64 -16.93 7.37 2.34
N LEU A 65 -16.70 6.32 3.13
CA LEU A 65 -15.61 6.27 4.09
C LEU A 65 -14.25 6.42 3.41
N VAL A 66 -13.99 5.64 2.36
CA VAL A 66 -12.76 5.69 1.57
C VAL A 66 -12.57 7.06 0.95
N LEU A 67 -13.60 7.63 0.29
CA LEU A 67 -13.50 8.94 -0.35
C LEU A 67 -13.18 10.05 0.65
N VAL A 68 -13.90 10.12 1.77
CA VAL A 68 -13.69 11.18 2.77
C VAL A 68 -12.35 11.00 3.48
N THR A 69 -12.01 9.78 3.89
CA THR A 69 -10.73 9.50 4.57
C THR A 69 -9.54 9.54 3.62
N THR A 70 -9.77 9.60 2.31
CA THR A 70 -8.75 9.90 1.31
C THR A 70 -8.62 11.41 1.13
N LEU A 71 -9.69 12.07 0.70
CA LEU A 71 -9.64 13.48 0.26
C LEU A 71 -9.31 14.44 1.41
N VAL A 72 -9.88 14.22 2.60
CA VAL A 72 -9.67 15.15 3.72
C VAL A 72 -8.20 15.15 4.17
N PRO A 73 -7.57 14.00 4.53
CA PRO A 73 -6.14 13.99 4.84
C PRO A 73 -5.27 14.48 3.68
N MET A 74 -5.62 14.15 2.44
CA MET A 74 -4.87 14.57 1.26
C MET A 74 -4.76 16.10 1.16
N VAL A 75 -5.86 16.83 1.41
CA VAL A 75 -5.85 18.30 1.43
C VAL A 75 -4.92 18.83 2.52
N PHE A 76 -4.96 18.25 3.73
CA PHE A 76 -4.06 18.66 4.82
C PHE A 76 -2.59 18.43 4.48
N PHE A 77 -2.24 17.26 3.93
CA PHE A 77 -0.86 16.97 3.55
C PHE A 77 -0.36 17.84 2.40
N TYR A 78 -1.22 18.15 1.44
CA TYR A 78 -0.87 19.03 0.33
C TYR A 78 -0.44 20.41 0.83
N TYR A 79 -1.27 21.05 1.66
CA TYR A 79 -0.93 22.36 2.23
C TYR A 79 0.26 22.29 3.20
N MET A 80 0.41 21.19 3.94
CA MET A 80 1.58 20.98 4.77
C MET A 80 2.85 20.87 3.93
N GLY A 81 2.82 20.14 2.81
CA GLY A 81 3.94 20.04 1.86
C GLY A 81 4.37 21.42 1.34
N LEU A 82 3.41 22.23 0.90
CA LEU A 82 3.65 23.61 0.47
C LEU A 82 4.26 24.46 1.60
N GLY A 83 3.73 24.32 2.82
CA GLY A 83 4.25 25.02 4.00
C GLY A 83 5.69 24.66 4.36
N PHE A 84 6.14 23.44 4.02
CA PHE A 84 7.53 23.02 4.16
C PHE A 84 8.41 23.35 2.95
N GLY A 85 7.88 24.05 1.95
CA GLY A 85 8.61 24.53 0.78
C GLY A 85 8.76 23.52 -0.35
N LEU A 86 7.92 22.48 -0.38
CA LEU A 86 7.81 21.61 -1.57
C LEU A 86 7.04 22.34 -2.67
N ASP A 87 7.35 22.00 -3.92
CA ASP A 87 6.59 22.45 -5.09
C ASP A 87 5.20 21.77 -5.14
N HIS A 88 4.36 22.17 -6.10
CA HIS A 88 3.01 21.62 -6.22
C HIS A 88 2.99 20.11 -6.47
N LEU A 89 3.88 19.60 -7.33
CA LEU A 89 3.96 18.17 -7.62
C LEU A 89 4.48 17.41 -6.41
N GLY A 90 5.58 17.84 -5.79
CA GLY A 90 6.11 17.22 -4.58
C GLY A 90 5.11 17.23 -3.41
N SER A 91 4.36 18.32 -3.24
CA SER A 91 3.32 18.44 -2.20
C SER A 91 2.14 17.49 -2.43
N LEU A 92 1.67 17.37 -3.68
CA LEU A 92 0.65 16.39 -4.04
C LEU A 92 1.18 14.96 -3.85
N THR A 93 2.43 14.70 -4.21
CA THR A 93 3.05 13.39 -4.02
C THR A 93 3.12 13.01 -2.55
N VAL A 94 3.57 13.92 -1.68
CA VAL A 94 3.52 13.71 -0.22
C VAL A 94 2.10 13.40 0.22
N ALA A 95 1.12 14.16 -0.25
CA ALA A 95 -0.28 13.94 0.10
C ALA A 95 -0.80 12.58 -0.32
N VAL A 96 -0.50 12.13 -1.54
CA VAL A 96 -0.95 10.81 -2.04
C VAL A 96 -0.27 9.67 -1.29
N VAL A 97 1.06 9.72 -1.14
CA VAL A 97 1.82 8.68 -0.41
C VAL A 97 1.26 8.54 1.00
N LEU A 98 1.03 9.65 1.67
CA LEU A 98 0.50 9.68 3.01
C LEU A 98 -0.96 9.27 3.06
N THR A 99 -1.78 9.50 2.04
CA THR A 99 -3.19 9.10 2.11
C THR A 99 -3.41 7.57 2.04
N THR A 100 -2.42 6.82 1.58
CA THR A 100 -2.47 5.34 1.54
C THR A 100 -2.65 4.71 2.91
N THR A 101 -3.33 3.56 2.93
CA THR A 101 -3.60 2.80 4.15
C THR A 101 -2.99 1.40 4.07
N GLY A 102 -2.22 1.04 5.08
CA GLY A 102 -1.52 -0.24 5.24
C GLY A 102 -2.41 -1.34 5.79
N THR A 103 -3.56 -1.53 5.19
CA THR A 103 -4.62 -2.42 5.68
C THR A 103 -4.18 -3.89 5.81
N GLY A 104 -3.23 -4.35 4.98
CA GLY A 104 -2.67 -5.71 5.11
C GLY A 104 -2.06 -6.00 6.49
N VAL A 105 -1.38 -5.02 7.11
CA VAL A 105 -0.80 -5.21 8.46
C VAL A 105 -1.89 -5.20 9.54
N THR A 106 -2.95 -4.41 9.33
CA THR A 106 -4.15 -4.41 10.17
C THR A 106 -4.85 -5.76 10.13
N ILE A 107 -5.08 -6.33 8.94
CA ILE A 107 -5.73 -7.64 8.76
C ILE A 107 -4.93 -8.74 9.44
N GLN A 108 -3.61 -8.77 9.26
CA GLN A 108 -2.76 -9.75 9.93
C GLN A 108 -2.81 -9.61 11.46
N THR A 109 -2.92 -8.38 11.97
CA THR A 109 -3.06 -8.11 13.40
C THR A 109 -4.41 -8.61 13.92
N LEU A 110 -5.50 -8.38 13.19
CA LEU A 110 -6.82 -8.91 13.51
C LEU A 110 -6.83 -10.45 13.50
N LEU A 111 -6.18 -11.08 12.53
CA LEU A 111 -6.04 -12.54 12.46
C LEU A 111 -5.31 -13.07 13.71
N ASN A 112 -4.16 -12.47 14.06
CA ASN A 112 -3.37 -12.87 15.23
C ASN A 112 -4.12 -12.67 16.55
N LEU A 113 -5.03 -11.70 16.61
CA LEU A 113 -5.87 -11.42 17.78
C LEU A 113 -7.18 -12.23 17.76
N GLY A 114 -7.41 -13.08 16.77
CA GLY A 114 -8.66 -13.86 16.62
C GLY A 114 -9.90 -13.01 16.27
N MET A 115 -9.70 -11.75 15.87
CA MET A 115 -10.78 -10.78 15.63
C MET A 115 -11.12 -10.58 14.15
N LEU A 116 -10.47 -11.30 13.24
CA LEU A 116 -10.70 -11.18 11.79
C LEU A 116 -12.16 -11.47 11.40
N HIS A 117 -12.78 -12.46 12.03
CA HIS A 117 -14.17 -12.85 11.76
C HIS A 117 -15.22 -12.00 12.49
N SER A 118 -14.80 -11.01 13.29
CA SER A 118 -15.73 -10.05 13.90
C SER A 118 -16.37 -9.15 12.84
N ARG A 119 -17.52 -8.53 13.14
CA ARG A 119 -18.13 -7.55 12.22
C ARG A 119 -17.17 -6.41 11.85
N ALA A 120 -16.42 -5.91 12.82
CA ALA A 120 -15.41 -4.87 12.60
C ALA A 120 -14.26 -5.37 11.71
N GLY A 121 -13.80 -6.61 11.92
CA GLY A 121 -12.74 -7.22 11.14
C GLY A 121 -13.16 -7.45 9.68
N GLN A 122 -14.35 -8.00 9.45
CA GLN A 122 -14.90 -8.19 8.10
C GLN A 122 -15.12 -6.86 7.38
N PHE A 123 -15.59 -5.82 8.09
CA PHE A 123 -15.75 -4.48 7.51
C PHE A 123 -14.39 -3.85 7.15
N LEU A 124 -13.36 -4.01 7.98
CA LEU A 124 -12.01 -3.53 7.64
C LEU A 124 -11.43 -4.25 6.41
N THR A 125 -11.66 -5.56 6.26
CA THR A 125 -11.29 -6.33 5.06
C THR A 125 -12.03 -5.86 3.81
N LEU A 126 -13.26 -5.36 3.97
CA LEU A 126 -14.00 -4.76 2.85
C LEU A 126 -13.43 -3.39 2.47
N VAL A 127 -13.18 -2.53 3.47
CA VAL A 127 -12.60 -1.21 3.25
C VAL A 127 -11.22 -1.32 2.61
N SER A 128 -10.41 -2.30 3.00
CA SER A 128 -9.06 -2.50 2.45
C SER A 128 -9.03 -2.76 0.95
N ALA A 129 -10.06 -3.41 0.40
CA ALA A 129 -10.14 -3.67 -1.04
C ALA A 129 -10.36 -2.38 -1.86
N LEU A 130 -10.90 -1.33 -1.24
CA LEU A 130 -11.25 -0.08 -1.92
C LEU A 130 -10.30 1.07 -1.59
N ASP A 131 -9.72 1.11 -0.39
CA ASP A 131 -8.98 2.26 0.13
C ASP A 131 -7.66 2.55 -0.63
N ASP A 132 -7.11 1.55 -1.31
CA ASP A 132 -5.90 1.71 -2.14
C ASP A 132 -6.21 2.29 -3.54
N ILE A 133 -7.45 2.19 -4.03
CA ILE A 133 -7.80 2.63 -5.39
C ILE A 133 -7.55 4.14 -5.60
N PRO A 134 -8.07 5.05 -4.75
CA PRO A 134 -7.90 6.48 -4.97
C PRO A 134 -6.43 6.89 -4.97
N ALA A 135 -5.67 6.44 -3.96
CA ALA A 135 -4.27 6.81 -3.84
C ALA A 135 -3.44 6.29 -5.02
N THR A 136 -3.73 5.08 -5.50
CA THR A 136 -3.05 4.53 -6.67
C THR A 136 -3.39 5.32 -7.93
N MET A 137 -4.65 5.70 -8.13
CA MET A 137 -5.07 6.56 -9.26
C MET A 137 -4.35 7.91 -9.25
N PHE A 138 -4.30 8.58 -8.10
CA PHE A 138 -3.58 9.85 -7.98
C PHE A 138 -2.08 9.69 -8.22
N MET A 139 -1.43 8.65 -7.67
CA MET A 139 0.01 8.44 -7.93
C MET A 139 0.30 8.23 -9.42
N THR A 140 -0.57 7.52 -10.11
CA THR A 140 -0.43 7.26 -11.54
C THR A 140 -0.50 8.56 -12.33
N TYR A 141 -1.48 9.40 -12.00
CA TYR A 141 -1.60 10.73 -12.59
C TYR A 141 -0.35 11.60 -12.34
N LEU A 142 0.19 11.61 -11.12
CA LEU A 142 1.38 12.40 -10.78
C LEU A 142 2.63 11.92 -11.52
N LEU A 143 2.85 10.60 -11.60
CA LEU A 143 3.97 10.03 -12.34
C LEU A 143 3.86 10.27 -13.84
N PHE A 144 2.64 10.28 -14.38
CA PHE A 144 2.37 10.64 -15.77
C PHE A 144 2.75 12.10 -16.03
N GLN A 145 2.24 13.04 -15.22
CA GLN A 145 2.51 14.48 -15.36
C GLN A 145 4.00 14.83 -15.27
N ASN A 146 4.78 14.11 -14.44
CA ASN A 146 6.21 14.38 -14.31
C ASN A 146 7.04 13.96 -15.52
N LYS A 147 6.54 12.97 -16.30
CA LYS A 147 7.24 12.42 -17.46
C LYS A 147 6.80 13.06 -18.78
N THR A 148 5.81 13.94 -18.78
CA THR A 148 5.28 14.59 -20.00
C THR A 148 6.12 15.77 -20.52
N GLU A 149 7.42 15.85 -20.21
CA GLU A 149 8.34 16.47 -21.14
C GLU A 149 8.60 15.47 -22.28
N VAL A 150 7.86 15.64 -23.37
CA VAL A 150 7.95 14.89 -24.65
C VAL A 150 7.28 13.51 -24.61
N VAL A 151 6.05 13.43 -25.10
CA VAL A 151 5.64 12.60 -26.26
C VAL A 151 4.11 12.75 -26.43
N THR A 152 3.71 13.40 -27.52
CA THR A 152 2.38 13.32 -28.10
C THR A 152 2.22 11.94 -28.76
N THR A 153 1.71 10.95 -28.04
CA THR A 153 1.13 9.75 -28.67
C THR A 153 -0.33 9.64 -28.30
N SER A 154 -1.13 9.82 -29.35
CA SER A 154 -2.58 9.75 -29.44
C SER A 154 -3.15 8.58 -28.65
N GLY A 155 -4.08 8.88 -27.75
CA GLY A 155 -4.85 7.88 -27.03
C GLY A 155 -5.75 7.10 -27.98
N SER A 156 -5.55 5.78 -28.05
CA SER A 156 -6.57 4.79 -28.45
C SER A 156 -6.12 3.33 -28.22
N GLY A 157 -5.21 3.07 -27.27
CA GLY A 157 -4.65 1.72 -27.05
C GLY A 157 -5.19 1.00 -25.81
N ILE A 158 -5.43 1.75 -24.74
CA ILE A 158 -5.58 1.20 -23.38
C ILE A 158 -6.73 0.17 -23.29
N GLU A 159 -7.84 0.41 -23.98
CA GLU A 159 -9.01 -0.48 -23.96
C GLU A 159 -8.77 -1.82 -24.70
N LEU A 160 -8.06 -1.80 -25.83
CA LEU A 160 -7.78 -3.00 -26.63
C LEU A 160 -6.78 -3.94 -25.94
N TYR A 161 -5.84 -3.38 -25.17
CA TYR A 161 -4.79 -4.14 -24.50
C TYR A 161 -5.24 -4.75 -23.16
N LEU A 162 -6.17 -4.11 -22.45
CA LEU A 162 -6.85 -4.69 -21.29
C LEU A 162 -7.66 -5.94 -21.69
N ILE A 163 -8.31 -5.90 -22.85
CA ILE A 163 -9.05 -7.04 -23.41
C ILE A 163 -8.08 -8.15 -23.82
N ALA A 164 -6.95 -7.83 -24.47
CA ALA A 164 -5.95 -8.84 -24.83
C ALA A 164 -5.33 -9.54 -23.61
N GLY A 165 -5.01 -8.80 -22.54
CA GLY A 165 -4.52 -9.36 -21.27
C GLY A 165 -5.56 -10.25 -20.57
N ALA A 166 -6.83 -9.87 -20.59
CA ALA A 166 -7.93 -10.68 -20.08
C ALA A 166 -8.13 -11.98 -20.89
N VAL A 167 -8.02 -11.93 -22.22
CA VAL A 167 -8.15 -13.09 -23.11
C VAL A 167 -6.98 -14.07 -22.94
N VAL A 168 -5.73 -13.58 -22.88
CA VAL A 168 -4.56 -14.44 -22.63
C VAL A 168 -4.67 -15.12 -21.25
N SER A 169 -5.11 -14.38 -20.23
CA SER A 169 -5.35 -14.93 -18.88
C SER A 169 -6.44 -16.00 -18.88
N PHE A 170 -7.56 -15.72 -19.55
CA PHE A 170 -8.67 -16.67 -19.68
C PHE A 170 -8.23 -17.98 -20.36
N VAL A 171 -7.49 -17.91 -21.46
CA VAL A 171 -6.98 -19.09 -22.17
C VAL A 171 -5.97 -19.86 -21.32
N PHE A 172 -5.07 -19.16 -20.62
CA PHE A 172 -4.00 -19.81 -19.86
C PHE A 172 -4.50 -20.50 -18.57
N ILE A 173 -5.48 -19.89 -17.87
CA ILE A 173 -6.13 -20.49 -16.69
C ILE A 173 -6.79 -21.83 -17.02
N HIS A 174 -7.32 -21.99 -18.24
CA HIS A 174 -7.96 -23.23 -18.70
C HIS A 174 -6.96 -24.30 -19.17
N LEU A 175 -5.69 -23.94 -19.40
CA LEU A 175 -4.65 -24.88 -19.85
C LEU A 175 -3.83 -25.48 -18.71
N VAL A 176 -3.82 -24.86 -17.52
CA VAL A 176 -2.95 -25.26 -16.41
C VAL A 176 -3.70 -26.12 -15.40
N LYS A 177 -3.42 -27.42 -15.43
CA LYS A 177 -3.99 -28.40 -14.47
C LYS A 177 -3.37 -28.36 -13.07
N ASN A 178 -2.21 -27.73 -12.87
CA ASN A 178 -1.45 -27.79 -11.61
C ASN A 178 -1.51 -26.47 -10.81
N ARG A 179 -1.80 -26.57 -9.51
CA ARG A 179 -1.99 -25.44 -8.57
C ARG A 179 -0.74 -24.56 -8.41
N TRP A 180 0.46 -25.15 -8.44
CA TRP A 180 1.74 -24.41 -8.34
C TRP A 180 2.08 -23.60 -9.58
N GLY A 181 1.65 -24.08 -10.77
CA GLY A 181 1.82 -23.34 -12.00
C GLY A 181 1.04 -22.02 -11.97
N LEU A 182 -0.19 -22.04 -11.45
CA LEU A 182 -1.10 -20.90 -11.43
C LEU A 182 -0.52 -19.67 -10.70
N SER A 183 0.12 -19.83 -9.54
CA SER A 183 0.70 -18.69 -8.80
C SER A 183 1.89 -18.05 -9.52
N LEU A 184 2.79 -18.86 -10.11
CA LEU A 184 3.90 -18.36 -10.94
C LEU A 184 3.38 -17.61 -12.16
N LEU A 185 2.28 -18.08 -12.75
CA LEU A 185 1.68 -17.45 -13.91
C LEU A 185 1.00 -16.14 -13.57
N PHE A 186 0.35 -16.03 -12.42
CA PHE A 186 -0.18 -14.75 -11.95
C PHE A 186 0.95 -13.75 -11.72
N LEU A 187 2.08 -14.19 -11.17
CA LEU A 187 3.27 -13.35 -11.02
C LEU A 187 3.83 -12.91 -12.38
N ILE A 188 4.02 -13.84 -13.33
CA ILE A 188 4.50 -13.54 -14.69
C ILE A 188 3.54 -12.56 -15.37
N PHE A 189 2.23 -12.82 -15.29
CA PHE A 189 1.20 -11.93 -15.83
C PHE A 189 1.28 -10.53 -15.22
N SER A 190 1.37 -10.44 -13.89
CA SER A 190 1.53 -9.18 -13.18
C SER A 190 2.77 -8.42 -13.61
N ILE A 191 3.91 -9.11 -13.79
CA ILE A 191 5.15 -8.52 -14.30
C ILE A 191 4.97 -8.05 -15.75
N CYS A 192 4.29 -8.81 -16.60
CA CYS A 192 4.00 -8.41 -17.98
C CYS A 192 3.12 -7.16 -18.02
N VAL A 193 2.04 -7.12 -17.24
CA VAL A 193 1.15 -5.94 -17.13
C VAL A 193 1.92 -4.74 -16.57
N ALA A 194 2.74 -4.94 -15.53
CA ALA A 194 3.59 -3.90 -14.95
C ALA A 194 4.59 -3.33 -15.96
N LYS A 195 5.32 -4.17 -16.68
CA LYS A 195 6.27 -3.74 -17.72
C LYS A 195 5.58 -3.06 -18.89
N PHE A 196 4.41 -3.55 -19.28
CA PHE A 196 3.60 -2.95 -20.33
C PHE A 196 3.10 -1.56 -19.94
N LEU A 197 2.60 -1.41 -18.72
CA LEU A 197 2.14 -0.14 -18.16
C LEU A 197 3.30 0.84 -17.94
N GLU A 198 4.47 0.37 -17.50
CA GLU A 198 5.69 1.19 -17.45
C GLU A 198 6.03 1.79 -18.81
N GLY A 199 5.88 1.02 -19.89
CA GLY A 199 6.04 1.49 -21.27
C GLY A 199 5.02 2.55 -21.69
N HIS A 200 3.90 2.67 -20.99
CA HIS A 200 2.86 3.68 -21.18
C HIS A 200 2.86 4.73 -20.04
N HIS A 201 3.98 4.89 -19.34
CA HIS A 201 4.17 5.87 -18.26
C HIS A 201 3.28 5.66 -17.02
N VAL A 202 2.68 4.49 -16.87
CA VAL A 202 1.96 4.07 -15.66
C VAL A 202 2.91 3.30 -14.74
N SER A 203 2.81 3.48 -13.43
CA SER A 203 3.68 2.80 -12.47
C SER A 203 3.58 1.27 -12.59
N ALA A 204 4.70 0.54 -12.52
CA ALA A 204 4.69 -0.92 -12.40
C ALA A 204 3.83 -1.42 -11.23
N VAL A 205 3.77 -0.64 -10.14
CA VAL A 205 2.95 -0.95 -8.97
C VAL A 205 1.46 -0.99 -9.33
N MET A 206 1.00 -0.05 -10.16
CA MET A 206 -0.35 -0.05 -10.73
C MET A 206 -0.60 -1.28 -11.58
N GLY A 207 0.38 -1.68 -12.40
CA GLY A 207 0.25 -2.85 -13.25
C GLY A 207 0.07 -4.13 -12.45
N GLY A 208 0.79 -4.25 -11.32
CA GLY A 208 0.56 -5.35 -10.39
C GLY A 208 -0.84 -5.34 -9.78
N LEU A 209 -1.31 -4.17 -9.33
CA LEU A 209 -2.66 -4.01 -8.76
C LEU A 209 -3.76 -4.35 -9.77
N PHE A 210 -3.70 -3.79 -10.98
CA PHE A 210 -4.66 -4.07 -12.04
C PHE A 210 -4.64 -5.52 -12.47
N ALA A 211 -3.45 -6.11 -12.60
CA ALA A 211 -3.34 -7.54 -12.90
C ALA A 211 -4.11 -8.39 -11.88
N GLY A 212 -3.92 -8.10 -10.58
CA GLY A 212 -4.63 -8.78 -9.52
C GLY A 212 -6.15 -8.55 -9.56
N PHE A 213 -6.58 -7.30 -9.77
CA PHE A 213 -8.00 -6.95 -9.86
C PHE A 213 -8.70 -7.67 -11.02
N PHE A 214 -8.12 -7.64 -12.22
CA PHE A 214 -8.69 -8.32 -13.38
C PHE A 214 -8.71 -9.84 -13.20
N LEU A 215 -7.66 -10.42 -12.62
CA LEU A 215 -7.63 -11.83 -12.25
C LEU A 215 -8.76 -12.18 -11.28
N SER A 216 -8.95 -11.40 -10.21
CA SER A 216 -10.05 -11.58 -9.26
C SER A 216 -11.42 -11.49 -9.93
N PHE A 217 -11.59 -10.53 -10.85
CA PHE A 217 -12.83 -10.33 -11.59
C PHE A 217 -13.15 -11.51 -12.53
N ILE A 218 -12.16 -12.03 -13.27
CA ILE A 218 -12.31 -13.12 -14.24
C ILE A 218 -12.51 -14.47 -13.53
N LEU A 219 -11.71 -14.73 -12.48
CA LEU A 219 -11.77 -15.98 -11.72
C LEU A 219 -13.03 -16.07 -10.84
N GLY A 220 -13.52 -14.92 -10.34
CA GLY A 220 -14.66 -14.86 -9.45
C GLY A 220 -14.49 -15.75 -8.21
N ASP A 221 -15.55 -16.40 -7.75
CA ASP A 221 -15.50 -17.41 -6.67
C ASP A 221 -15.21 -18.83 -7.19
N LYS A 222 -14.95 -19.01 -8.50
CA LYS A 222 -14.85 -20.35 -9.13
C LYS A 222 -13.52 -21.05 -8.88
N VAL A 223 -12.49 -20.27 -8.60
CA VAL A 223 -11.19 -20.77 -8.19
C VAL A 223 -10.99 -20.25 -6.79
N ASP A 224 -10.82 -21.17 -5.84
CA ASP A 224 -10.16 -20.85 -4.57
C ASP A 224 -8.78 -20.37 -5.00
N ILE A 225 -8.63 -19.04 -5.20
CA ILE A 225 -7.37 -18.41 -5.51
C ILE A 225 -6.55 -18.80 -4.30
N THR A 226 -5.70 -19.81 -4.45
CA THR A 226 -4.90 -20.27 -3.33
C THR A 226 -3.92 -19.14 -3.09
N GLU A 227 -4.34 -18.20 -2.24
CA GLU A 227 -3.50 -17.17 -1.68
C GLU A 227 -2.29 -17.87 -1.08
N GLU A 228 -2.48 -19.04 -0.45
CA GLU A 228 -1.44 -19.86 0.16
C GLU A 228 -0.14 -20.01 -0.65
N PRO A 229 -0.07 -20.55 -1.89
CA PRO A 229 1.17 -20.65 -2.64
C PRO A 229 1.76 -19.30 -3.04
N LEU A 230 0.94 -18.32 -3.46
CA LEU A 230 1.44 -16.98 -3.81
C LEU A 230 1.99 -16.25 -2.57
N ASP A 231 1.30 -16.36 -1.46
CA ASP A 231 1.64 -15.87 -0.12
C ASP A 231 2.90 -16.57 0.42
N LYS A 232 3.03 -17.90 0.25
CA LYS A 232 4.25 -18.66 0.58
C LYS A 232 5.45 -18.22 -0.27
N MET A 233 5.23 -17.79 -1.51
CA MET A 233 6.29 -17.27 -2.38
C MET A 233 6.68 -15.82 -2.05
N LEU A 234 5.72 -14.96 -1.71
CA LEU A 234 5.94 -13.53 -1.51
C LEU A 234 6.27 -13.13 -0.07
N LYS A 235 5.71 -13.82 0.95
CA LYS A 235 6.03 -13.54 2.36
C LYS A 235 7.52 -13.57 2.68
N PRO A 236 8.32 -14.53 2.17
CA PRO A 236 9.76 -14.55 2.39
C PRO A 236 10.49 -13.34 1.80
N LEU A 237 9.92 -12.70 0.78
CA LEU A 237 10.52 -11.53 0.10
C LEU A 237 10.25 -10.21 0.82
N LEU A 238 9.23 -10.16 1.68
CA LEU A 238 8.85 -8.95 2.40
C LEU A 238 9.97 -8.41 3.33
N PRO A 239 10.69 -9.24 4.11
CA PRO A 239 11.87 -8.80 4.85
C PRO A 239 12.95 -8.17 3.97
N PHE A 240 13.25 -8.76 2.81
CA PHE A 240 14.25 -8.23 1.87
C PHE A 240 13.82 -6.87 1.31
N TYR A 241 12.54 -6.72 0.98
CA TYR A 241 11.99 -5.44 0.55
C TYR A 241 12.16 -4.35 1.62
N MET A 242 11.88 -4.65 2.90
CA MET A 242 12.04 -3.68 3.98
C MET A 242 13.51 -3.31 4.24
N ILE A 243 14.42 -4.29 4.20
CA ILE A 243 15.87 -4.02 4.28
C ILE A 243 16.29 -3.10 3.15
N PHE A 244 15.81 -3.37 1.94
CA PHE A 244 16.14 -2.59 0.77
C PHE A 244 15.61 -1.14 0.85
N ILE A 245 14.39 -0.93 1.34
CA ILE A 245 13.88 0.42 1.65
C ILE A 245 14.76 1.10 2.70
N GLY A 246 15.21 0.35 3.72
CA GLY A 246 16.14 0.82 4.74
C GLY A 246 17.48 1.31 4.15
N MET A 247 18.03 0.59 3.17
CA MET A 247 19.28 0.98 2.49
C MET A 247 19.17 2.29 1.70
N LYS A 248 17.94 2.67 1.30
CA LYS A 248 17.70 3.96 0.64
C LYS A 248 17.65 5.14 1.61
N LEU A 249 17.51 4.92 2.92
CA LEU A 249 17.39 6.02 3.87
C LEU A 249 18.68 6.85 3.94
N SER A 250 18.54 8.17 4.05
CA SER A 250 19.66 9.09 4.24
C SER A 250 19.85 9.40 5.73
N PRO A 251 20.99 9.03 6.34
CA PRO A 251 21.24 9.27 7.77
C PRO A 251 21.25 10.76 8.16
N GLU A 252 21.60 11.64 7.21
CA GLU A 252 21.65 13.10 7.35
C GLU A 252 20.32 13.73 7.81
N ILE A 253 19.22 12.99 7.66
CA ILE A 253 17.88 13.47 8.04
C ILE A 253 17.65 13.37 9.54
N LEU A 254 18.35 12.45 10.21
CA LEU A 254 18.29 12.34 11.67
C LEU A 254 19.00 13.51 12.36
N THR A 255 19.84 14.26 11.66
CA THR A 255 20.52 15.46 12.18
C THR A 255 19.86 16.76 11.74
N SER A 256 19.02 16.74 10.71
CA SER A 256 18.29 17.91 10.22
C SER A 256 17.06 18.23 11.09
N SER A 257 17.13 19.32 11.84
CA SER A 257 16.01 19.81 12.67
C SER A 257 14.75 20.09 11.83
N ARG A 258 14.91 20.65 10.63
CA ARG A 258 13.80 20.91 9.70
C ARG A 258 13.11 19.62 9.27
N ALA A 259 13.88 18.61 8.88
CA ALA A 259 13.33 17.33 8.42
C ALA A 259 12.64 16.57 9.56
N LEU A 260 13.17 16.63 10.78
CA LEU A 260 12.53 16.07 11.98
C LEU A 260 11.21 16.77 12.31
N ILE A 261 11.17 18.12 12.25
CA ILE A 261 9.93 18.88 12.48
C ILE A 261 8.87 18.48 11.45
N MET A 262 9.25 18.42 10.17
CA MET A 262 8.35 17.97 9.09
C MET A 262 7.86 16.53 9.31
N SER A 263 8.74 15.62 9.70
CA SER A 263 8.39 14.23 9.99
C SER A 263 7.37 14.13 11.13
N VAL A 264 7.63 14.82 12.25
CA VAL A 264 6.74 14.82 13.42
C VAL A 264 5.38 15.44 13.07
N SER A 265 5.34 16.58 12.38
CA SER A 265 4.08 17.22 11.99
C SER A 265 3.25 16.32 11.06
N LEU A 266 3.90 15.67 10.09
CA LEU A 266 3.24 14.75 9.17
C LEU A 266 2.71 13.51 9.89
N VAL A 267 3.44 12.96 10.87
CA VAL A 267 2.95 11.85 11.72
C VAL A 267 1.72 12.26 12.51
N VAL A 268 1.74 13.44 13.14
CA VAL A 268 0.61 13.94 13.93
C VAL A 268 -0.63 14.07 13.04
N VAL A 269 -0.50 14.71 11.88
CA VAL A 269 -1.61 14.82 10.93
C VAL A 269 -2.02 13.45 10.38
N ALA A 270 -1.09 12.54 10.10
CA ALA A 270 -1.37 11.18 9.66
C ALA A 270 -2.26 10.40 10.61
N VAL A 271 -1.95 10.45 11.89
CA VAL A 271 -2.72 9.74 12.91
C VAL A 271 -4.07 10.45 13.13
N ILE A 272 -4.04 11.77 13.38
CA ILE A 272 -5.25 12.52 13.76
C ILE A 272 -6.25 12.56 12.60
N SER A 273 -5.83 12.92 11.39
CA SER A 273 -6.74 13.09 10.26
C SER A 273 -7.46 11.78 9.91
N LYS A 274 -6.74 10.66 9.78
CA LYS A 274 -7.34 9.35 9.51
C LYS A 274 -8.23 8.90 10.67
N TYR A 275 -7.74 8.99 11.92
CA TYR A 275 -8.53 8.56 13.08
C TYR A 275 -9.84 9.34 13.23
N VAL A 276 -9.76 10.67 13.23
CA VAL A 276 -10.92 11.56 13.47
C VAL A 276 -11.94 11.45 12.32
N CYS A 277 -11.48 11.44 11.07
CA CYS A 277 -12.39 11.29 9.91
C CYS A 277 -13.14 9.96 9.98
N THR A 278 -12.42 8.85 10.19
CA THR A 278 -13.03 7.52 10.31
C THR A 278 -13.97 7.44 11.50
N TYR A 279 -13.55 7.92 12.67
CA TYR A 279 -14.37 7.88 13.88
C TYR A 279 -15.66 8.67 13.70
N TYR A 280 -15.59 9.88 13.13
CA TYR A 280 -16.77 10.72 12.94
C TYR A 280 -17.79 10.09 11.99
N LEU A 281 -17.34 9.45 10.91
CA LEU A 281 -18.21 8.76 9.97
C LEU A 281 -18.80 7.47 10.56
N MET A 282 -18.01 6.76 11.38
CA MET A 282 -18.41 5.48 11.94
C MET A 282 -19.14 5.59 13.28
N LYS A 283 -19.17 6.75 13.96
CA LYS A 283 -19.67 6.89 15.35
C LYS A 283 -21.08 6.35 15.60
N LYS A 284 -21.95 6.34 14.57
CA LYS A 284 -23.33 5.82 14.65
C LYS A 284 -23.43 4.30 14.42
N ARG A 285 -22.35 3.65 14.02
CA ARG A 285 -22.25 2.20 13.74
C ARG A 285 -21.57 1.49 14.91
N GLU A 286 -22.22 1.50 16.07
CA GLU A 286 -21.71 0.82 17.27
C GLU A 286 -21.47 -0.68 17.03
N ASP A 287 -22.29 -1.29 16.16
CA ASP A 287 -22.18 -2.66 15.69
C ASP A 287 -20.84 -2.98 15.01
N LEU A 288 -20.22 -1.97 14.38
CA LEU A 288 -18.92 -2.08 13.72
C LEU A 288 -17.76 -1.64 14.63
N SER A 289 -18.02 -1.25 15.87
CA SER A 289 -16.99 -0.80 16.81
C SER A 289 -16.16 0.37 16.26
N PRO A 290 -16.68 1.62 16.28
CA PRO A 290 -16.09 2.75 15.56
C PRO A 290 -14.62 3.00 15.86
N LYS A 291 -14.20 2.80 17.12
CA LYS A 291 -12.79 2.92 17.54
C LYS A 291 -11.88 1.88 16.90
N VAL A 292 -12.35 0.64 16.71
CA VAL A 292 -11.59 -0.44 16.07
C VAL A 292 -11.39 -0.11 14.59
N ILE A 293 -12.43 0.34 13.89
CA ILE A 293 -12.33 0.77 12.49
C ILE A 293 -11.36 1.96 12.38
N SER A 294 -11.48 2.93 13.28
CA SER A 294 -10.66 4.14 13.29
C SER A 294 -9.17 3.82 13.43
N TRP A 295 -8.81 3.01 14.43
CA TRP A 295 -7.41 2.58 14.59
C TRP A 295 -6.95 1.63 13.48
N GLY A 296 -7.85 0.80 12.94
CA GLY A 296 -7.53 -0.11 11.84
C GLY A 296 -7.18 0.60 10.53
N MET A 297 -7.64 1.83 10.34
CA MET A 297 -7.37 2.66 9.15
C MET A 297 -6.21 3.66 9.32
N VAL A 298 -5.59 3.75 10.49
CA VAL A 298 -4.41 4.63 10.71
C VAL A 298 -3.12 4.08 10.08
N PRO A 299 -2.83 2.76 10.13
CA PRO A 299 -1.62 2.22 9.52
C PRO A 299 -1.49 2.55 8.04
N ARG A 300 -0.27 2.80 7.56
CA ARG A 300 0.03 3.16 6.15
C ARG A 300 0.81 2.09 5.39
N GLY A 301 1.57 1.29 6.12
CA GLY A 301 2.10 0.00 5.69
C GLY A 301 2.86 -0.01 4.36
N ILE A 302 2.83 -1.17 3.70
CA ILE A 302 3.63 -1.48 2.50
C ILE A 302 3.29 -0.55 1.31
N PRO A 303 2.01 -0.26 1.01
CA PRO A 303 1.69 0.61 -0.13
C PRO A 303 2.32 2.00 -0.05
N GLY A 304 2.37 2.58 1.14
CA GLY A 304 3.05 3.87 1.38
C GLY A 304 4.54 3.83 1.04
N PHE A 305 5.26 2.76 1.41
CA PHE A 305 6.67 2.59 1.04
C PHE A 305 6.87 2.41 -0.47
N ALA A 306 5.98 1.67 -1.12
CA ALA A 306 6.02 1.47 -2.57
C ALA A 306 5.81 2.78 -3.32
N PHE A 307 4.84 3.60 -2.92
CA PHE A 307 4.60 4.90 -3.55
C PHE A 307 5.70 5.90 -3.26
N ALA A 308 6.26 5.93 -2.05
CA ALA A 308 7.43 6.75 -1.75
C ALA A 308 8.62 6.35 -2.66
N SER A 309 8.88 5.05 -2.79
CA SER A 309 9.96 4.54 -3.64
C SER A 309 9.73 4.83 -5.12
N ALA A 310 8.50 4.73 -5.61
CA ALA A 310 8.14 5.07 -6.98
C ALA A 310 8.28 6.58 -7.23
N SER A 311 7.93 7.40 -6.25
CA SER A 311 8.00 8.86 -6.34
C SER A 311 9.44 9.36 -6.46
N VAL A 312 10.35 8.85 -5.62
CA VAL A 312 11.76 9.24 -5.68
C VAL A 312 12.44 8.72 -6.95
N ALA A 313 12.11 7.51 -7.38
CA ALA A 313 12.61 6.96 -8.65
C ALA A 313 12.05 7.71 -9.87
N GLY A 314 10.82 8.20 -9.76
CA GLY A 314 10.16 8.99 -10.80
C GLY A 314 10.56 10.47 -10.81
N GLY A 315 11.42 10.93 -9.90
CA GLY A 315 11.86 12.32 -9.80
C GLY A 315 10.81 13.29 -9.23
N LEU A 316 9.72 12.78 -8.64
CA LEU A 316 8.65 13.60 -8.05
C LEU A 316 9.03 14.22 -6.70
N ILE A 317 9.96 13.58 -5.99
CA ILE A 317 10.40 14.00 -4.65
C ILE A 317 11.90 13.78 -4.52
N SER A 318 12.54 14.58 -3.65
CA SER A 318 13.95 14.40 -3.30
C SER A 318 14.17 13.16 -2.44
N GLN A 319 15.43 12.71 -2.36
CA GLN A 319 15.84 11.64 -1.44
C GLN A 319 15.56 12.00 0.04
N GLU A 320 15.59 13.29 0.36
CA GLU A 320 15.23 13.80 1.68
C GLU A 320 13.77 13.53 2.00
N THR A 321 12.86 13.99 1.12
CA THR A 321 11.43 13.79 1.26
C THR A 321 11.07 12.30 1.26
N PHE A 322 11.74 11.46 0.46
CA PHE A 322 11.57 10.01 0.50
C PHE A 322 11.81 9.43 1.90
N THR A 323 12.93 9.78 2.52
CA THR A 323 13.27 9.25 3.86
C THR A 323 12.28 9.77 4.91
N ILE A 324 11.88 11.04 4.84
CA ILE A 324 10.81 11.60 5.69
C ILE A 324 9.53 10.78 5.57
N LEU A 325 9.09 10.46 4.35
CA LEU A 325 7.89 9.66 4.11
C LEU A 325 8.02 8.24 4.69
N VAL A 326 9.18 7.58 4.52
CA VAL A 326 9.42 6.26 5.11
C VAL A 326 9.34 6.31 6.64
N LEU A 327 9.93 7.33 7.28
CA LEU A 327 9.81 7.52 8.73
C LEU A 327 8.35 7.72 9.14
N VAL A 328 7.62 8.60 8.46
CA VAL A 328 6.20 8.87 8.76
C VAL A 328 5.35 7.61 8.64
N VAL A 329 5.47 6.87 7.53
CA VAL A 329 4.73 5.62 7.29
C VAL A 329 5.05 4.57 8.35
N SER A 330 6.32 4.46 8.77
CA SER A 330 6.74 3.50 9.80
C SER A 330 6.14 3.85 11.16
N VAL A 331 6.28 5.11 11.59
CA VAL A 331 5.81 5.58 12.90
C VAL A 331 4.28 5.59 12.97
N SER A 332 3.58 6.07 11.94
CA SER A 332 2.12 6.07 11.92
C SER A 332 1.54 4.65 11.92
N THR A 333 2.20 3.71 11.24
CA THR A 333 1.86 2.27 11.29
C THR A 333 2.02 1.71 12.69
N TRP A 334 3.12 2.03 13.37
CA TRP A 334 3.34 1.58 14.75
C TRP A 334 2.30 2.13 15.72
N ILE A 335 2.03 3.44 15.66
CA ILE A 335 1.01 4.09 16.49
C ILE A 335 -0.38 3.50 16.22
N GLY A 336 -0.75 3.34 14.94
CA GLY A 336 -2.06 2.82 14.55
C GLY A 336 -2.34 1.41 15.08
N LEU A 337 -1.35 0.51 14.95
CA LEU A 337 -1.47 -0.87 15.39
C LEU A 337 -1.48 -1.00 16.92
N LEU A 338 -0.71 -0.18 17.64
CA LEU A 338 -0.80 -0.12 19.10
C LEU A 338 -2.18 0.35 19.57
N GLY A 339 -2.70 1.43 18.95
CA GLY A 339 -4.04 1.92 19.27
C GLY A 339 -5.14 0.89 18.99
N LEU A 340 -4.99 0.13 17.90
CA LEU A 340 -5.89 -0.98 17.56
C LEU A 340 -5.86 -2.08 18.61
N GLU A 341 -4.66 -2.52 19.02
CA GLU A 341 -4.51 -3.58 20.02
C GLU A 341 -5.08 -3.18 21.38
N VAL A 342 -4.74 -1.99 21.88
CA VAL A 342 -5.26 -1.48 23.16
C VAL A 342 -6.80 -1.47 23.14
N THR A 343 -7.38 -0.98 22.04
CA THR A 343 -8.84 -0.93 21.87
C THR A 343 -9.49 -2.31 21.83
N LEU A 344 -8.82 -3.30 21.22
CA LEU A 344 -9.32 -4.67 21.14
C LEU A 344 -9.21 -5.41 22.48
N ARG A 345 -8.10 -5.24 23.22
CA ARG A 345 -7.90 -5.83 24.56
C ARG A 345 -8.96 -5.34 25.55
N ASP A 346 -9.26 -4.05 25.55
CA ASP A 346 -10.31 -3.46 26.41
C ASP A 346 -11.69 -4.07 26.14
N LYS A 347 -12.00 -4.45 24.89
CA LYS A 347 -13.26 -5.09 24.54
C LYS A 347 -13.32 -6.57 24.97
N VAL A 348 -12.22 -7.30 24.80
CA VAL A 348 -12.15 -8.71 25.23
C VAL A 348 -12.33 -8.83 26.74
N LEU A 349 -11.67 -7.95 27.51
CA LEU A 349 -11.76 -7.96 28.98
C LEU A 349 -13.18 -7.65 29.51
N ARG A 350 -13.93 -6.77 28.82
CA ARG A 350 -15.32 -6.42 29.19
C ARG A 350 -16.36 -7.50 28.89
N HIS A 351 -16.03 -8.54 28.13
CA HIS A 351 -16.94 -9.65 27.82
C HIS A 351 -16.68 -10.92 28.65
N THR A 352 -15.60 -10.93 29.45
CA THR A 352 -15.20 -12.04 30.34
C THR A 352 -15.45 -11.75 31.83
N THR A 353 -15.94 -10.56 32.16
CA THR A 353 -16.45 -10.15 33.49
C THR A 353 -17.94 -9.91 33.38
#